data_AF-A0A239C9U3-F1
#
_entry.id   AF-A0A239C9U3-F1
#
_cell.length_a   1.000
_cell.length_b   1.000
_cell.length_c   1.000
_cell.angle_alpha   90.00
_cell.angle_beta   90.00
_cell.angle_gamma   90.00
#
_symmetry.space_group_name_H-M   'P 1'
#
loop_
_entity.id
_entity.type
_entity.pdbx_description
1 polymer ?
#
loop_
_entity_poly.entity_id
_entity_poly.type
_entity_poly.pdbx_seq_one_letter_code
_entity_poly.pdbx_strand_id
1 'polypeptide(L)'
;MKLNLKNLNDGKVWQNSEFKLPKFNIEQVKANTKANPIWIHFGAGNIFRAFIANVQQNILNEGKNDKGIIVAEGFDYEIIEKINKLHDNLSVLVTLKSDGNIEKTVVASIVESLIVDAQNEENWYRLKEVFVNPSLQMASFTITEKGYSLNDAKGEYFPAVVEDFNNAPQSPDPLLREVVPYVTTIALGDKGPFHDKLKPILSNATIFGVNLYDAGIGEKVEGYFTELVSKKGAVRETLKKYVH
;
A
#
# COMPACT_ATOMS: atom_id res chain seq x y z
N MET A 1 29.43 9.42 -17.90
CA MET A 1 29.44 8.65 -16.63
C MET A 1 28.08 7.99 -16.46
N LYS A 2 28.00 6.67 -16.30
CA LYS A 2 26.71 5.97 -16.13
C LYS A 2 26.39 5.85 -14.63
N LEU A 3 25.19 6.26 -14.23
CA LEU A 3 24.70 6.11 -12.86
C LEU A 3 24.27 4.66 -12.62
N ASN A 4 25.02 3.97 -11.76
CA ASN A 4 24.76 2.61 -11.28
C ASN A 4 25.66 2.33 -10.05
N LEU A 5 25.34 1.29 -9.28
CA LEU A 5 26.04 0.95 -8.03
C LEU A 5 27.50 0.55 -8.28
N LYS A 6 27.77 -0.17 -9.38
CA LYS A 6 29.12 -0.57 -9.77
C LYS A 6 30.06 0.64 -9.87
N ASN A 7 29.68 1.63 -10.67
CA ASN A 7 30.50 2.82 -10.89
C ASN A 7 30.58 3.71 -9.64
N LEU A 8 29.54 3.71 -8.78
CA LEU A 8 29.53 4.44 -7.53
C LEU A 8 30.56 3.87 -6.54
N ASN A 9 30.64 2.53 -6.44
CA ASN A 9 31.58 1.81 -5.59
C ASN A 9 33.02 1.91 -6.09
N ASP A 10 33.23 1.92 -7.41
CA ASP A 10 34.57 2.06 -8.01
C ASP A 10 35.21 3.44 -7.70
N GLY A 11 34.41 4.45 -7.31
CA GLY A 11 34.81 5.71 -6.66
C GLY A 11 35.61 6.70 -7.52
N LYS A 12 36.57 6.23 -8.30
CA LYS A 12 37.51 7.02 -9.13
C LYS A 12 36.80 7.94 -10.12
N VAL A 13 35.66 7.49 -10.63
CA VAL A 13 34.87 8.23 -11.62
C VAL A 13 34.11 9.40 -10.96
N TRP A 14 33.75 9.29 -9.68
CA TRP A 14 32.96 10.29 -8.95
C TRP A 14 33.79 11.20 -8.05
N GLN A 15 35.02 10.81 -7.69
CA GLN A 15 35.94 11.61 -6.85
C GLN A 15 36.28 12.97 -7.46
N ASN A 16 36.30 13.07 -8.79
CA ASN A 16 36.54 14.34 -9.51
C ASN A 16 35.24 15.06 -9.90
N SER A 17 34.10 14.62 -9.38
CA SER A 17 32.79 15.18 -9.70
C SER A 17 32.26 16.00 -8.52
N GLU A 18 31.58 17.12 -8.79
CA GLU A 18 30.98 18.00 -7.76
C GLU A 18 29.72 17.38 -7.08
N PHE A 19 29.55 16.06 -7.17
CA PHE A 19 28.37 15.37 -6.65
C PHE A 19 28.56 15.06 -5.16
N LYS A 20 27.56 15.40 -4.35
CA LYS A 20 27.40 14.87 -3.00
C LYS A 20 27.00 13.39 -3.11
N LEU A 21 27.86 12.50 -2.63
CA LEU A 21 27.65 11.06 -2.66
C LEU A 21 27.01 10.54 -1.36
N PRO A 22 26.32 9.38 -1.38
CA PRO A 22 25.82 8.72 -0.18
C PRO A 22 26.94 8.45 0.84
N LYS A 23 26.64 8.66 2.12
CA LYS A 23 27.58 8.44 3.25
C LYS A 23 27.26 7.16 4.05
N PHE A 24 26.46 6.28 3.48
CA PHE A 24 26.03 5.03 4.09
C PHE A 24 26.29 3.85 3.16
N ASN A 25 26.29 2.64 3.72
CA ASN A 25 26.42 1.40 2.94
C ASN A 25 25.07 1.06 2.30
N ILE A 26 24.94 1.30 0.99
CA ILE A 26 23.69 1.10 0.24
C ILE A 26 23.23 -0.37 0.28
N GLU A 27 24.15 -1.32 0.14
CA GLU A 27 23.82 -2.76 0.18
C GLU A 27 23.30 -3.18 1.56
N GLN A 28 23.89 -2.65 2.64
CA GLN A 28 23.40 -2.90 4.00
C GLN A 28 22.00 -2.30 4.20
N VAL A 29 21.77 -1.06 3.77
CA VAL A 29 20.46 -0.40 3.87
C VAL A 29 19.41 -1.17 3.06
N LYS A 30 19.76 -1.65 1.87
CA LYS A 30 18.88 -2.48 1.04
C LYS A 30 18.52 -3.80 1.72
N ALA A 31 19.51 -4.52 2.27
CA ALA A 31 19.28 -5.75 3.03
C ALA A 31 18.38 -5.51 4.25
N ASN A 32 18.66 -4.46 5.04
CA ASN A 32 17.87 -4.10 6.22
C ASN A 32 16.42 -3.78 5.85
N THR A 33 16.21 -3.04 4.75
CA THR A 33 14.87 -2.66 4.26
C THR A 33 14.11 -3.88 3.74
N LYS A 34 14.80 -4.81 3.07
CA LYS A 34 14.16 -6.04 2.58
C LYS A 34 13.62 -6.89 3.73
N ALA A 35 14.42 -7.05 4.79
CA ALA A 35 14.06 -7.86 5.95
C ALA A 35 12.99 -7.20 6.84
N ASN A 36 13.13 -5.88 7.07
CA ASN A 36 12.24 -5.12 7.96
C ASN A 36 11.87 -3.79 7.29
N PRO A 37 10.95 -3.79 6.30
CA PRO A 37 10.54 -2.57 5.64
C PRO A 37 9.85 -1.63 6.62
N ILE A 38 10.22 -0.35 6.63
CA ILE A 38 9.56 0.67 7.47
C ILE A 38 8.72 1.64 6.65
N TRP A 39 9.00 1.78 5.36
CA TRP A 39 8.42 2.81 4.52
C TRP A 39 8.21 2.32 3.09
N ILE A 40 6.95 2.33 2.64
CA ILE A 40 6.57 2.22 1.24
C ILE A 40 5.95 3.54 0.72
N HIS A 41 6.29 3.94 -0.50
CA HIS A 41 5.77 5.14 -1.15
C HIS A 41 5.11 4.82 -2.49
N PHE A 42 3.89 5.32 -2.70
CA PHE A 42 3.12 5.19 -3.94
C PHE A 42 3.16 6.47 -4.75
N GLY A 43 3.44 6.35 -6.05
CA GLY A 43 3.64 7.49 -6.94
C GLY A 43 5.09 7.96 -6.89
N ALA A 44 5.99 7.30 -7.62
CA ALA A 44 7.43 7.58 -7.52
C ALA A 44 7.90 8.73 -8.42
N GLY A 45 7.08 9.79 -8.51
CA GLY A 45 7.28 10.92 -9.41
C GLY A 45 8.35 11.92 -8.97
N ASN A 46 8.43 13.05 -9.68
CA ASN A 46 9.48 14.05 -9.47
C ASN A 46 9.43 14.71 -8.09
N ILE A 47 8.26 15.05 -7.56
CA ILE A 47 8.13 15.67 -6.23
C ILE A 47 8.66 14.73 -5.15
N PHE A 48 8.27 13.46 -5.19
CA PHE A 48 8.80 12.44 -4.29
C PHE A 48 10.33 12.33 -4.38
N ARG A 49 10.87 12.16 -5.60
CA ARG A 49 12.33 12.00 -5.79
C ARG A 49 13.13 13.23 -5.36
N ALA A 50 12.61 14.43 -5.64
CA ALA A 50 13.31 15.67 -5.32
C ALA A 50 13.25 16.04 -3.83
N PHE A 51 12.16 15.67 -3.15
CA PHE A 51 11.94 16.07 -1.76
C PHE A 51 12.02 14.88 -0.80
N ILE A 52 11.03 13.99 -0.82
CA ILE A 52 10.85 12.92 0.17
C ILE A 52 12.04 11.95 0.16
N ALA A 53 12.45 11.49 -1.03
CA ALA A 53 13.61 10.61 -1.17
C ALA A 53 14.89 11.30 -0.66
N ASN A 54 15.04 12.60 -0.90
CA ASN A 54 16.20 13.36 -0.44
C ASN A 54 16.19 13.61 1.09
N VAL A 55 15.01 13.74 1.71
CA VAL A 55 14.89 13.76 3.18
C VAL A 55 15.42 12.45 3.76
N GLN A 56 14.98 11.30 3.25
CA GLN A 56 15.49 10.01 3.71
C GLN A 56 16.97 9.81 3.41
N GLN A 57 17.46 10.33 2.28
CA GLN A 57 18.89 10.35 1.94
C GLN A 57 19.71 11.04 3.04
N ASN A 58 19.25 12.19 3.53
CA ASN A 58 19.94 12.93 4.59
C ASN A 58 19.88 12.20 5.93
N ILE A 59 18.73 11.62 6.29
CA ILE A 59 18.58 10.82 7.51
C ILE A 59 19.55 9.62 7.51
N LEU A 60 19.66 8.91 6.38
CA LEU A 60 20.60 7.82 6.21
C LEU A 60 22.06 8.31 6.27
N ASN A 61 22.37 9.44 5.62
CA ASN A 61 23.70 10.04 5.67
C ASN A 61 24.12 10.47 7.09
N GLU A 62 23.16 10.82 7.94
CA GLU A 62 23.37 11.17 9.35
C GLU A 62 23.43 9.93 10.28
N GLY A 63 23.23 8.72 9.75
CA GLY A 63 23.21 7.48 10.54
C GLY A 63 22.01 7.37 11.48
N LYS A 64 20.97 8.17 11.28
CA LYS A 64 19.75 8.18 12.13
C LYS A 64 18.72 7.12 11.74
N ASN A 65 18.97 6.42 10.64
CA ASN A 65 18.18 5.29 10.17
C ASN A 65 19.09 4.35 9.37
N ASP A 66 18.67 3.10 9.22
CA ASP A 66 19.41 2.05 8.52
C ASP A 66 18.58 1.38 7.41
N LYS A 67 17.42 1.97 7.06
CA LYS A 67 16.48 1.47 6.05
C LYS A 67 16.11 2.56 5.05
N GLY A 68 15.95 2.18 3.78
CA GLY A 68 15.53 3.04 2.69
C GLY A 68 14.01 3.02 2.48
N ILE A 69 13.61 3.52 1.31
CA ILE A 69 12.22 3.58 0.85
C ILE A 69 12.02 2.49 -0.21
N ILE A 70 10.92 1.75 -0.09
CA ILE A 70 10.36 0.93 -1.16
C ILE A 70 9.41 1.81 -1.96
N VAL A 71 9.62 1.96 -3.26
CA VAL A 71 8.67 2.69 -4.11
C VAL A 71 7.77 1.73 -4.86
N ALA A 72 6.52 2.13 -5.07
CA ALA A 72 5.51 1.36 -5.76
C ALA A 72 4.78 2.26 -6.76
N GLU A 73 4.60 1.77 -7.99
CA GLU A 73 3.93 2.52 -9.05
C GLU A 73 2.86 1.65 -9.72
N GLY A 74 1.64 2.19 -9.78
CA GLY A 74 0.45 1.51 -10.29
C GLY A 74 -0.10 2.11 -11.58
N PHE A 75 0.44 3.24 -12.04
CA PHE A 75 -0.04 3.92 -13.24
C PHE A 75 1.02 4.03 -14.32
N ASP A 76 2.22 4.50 -13.98
CA ASP A 76 3.32 4.70 -14.94
C ASP A 76 4.48 3.73 -14.69
N TYR A 77 4.35 2.50 -15.20
CA TYR A 77 5.35 1.45 -14.99
C TYR A 77 6.73 1.80 -15.58
N GLU A 78 6.81 2.76 -16.51
CA GLU A 78 8.08 3.21 -17.06
C GLU A 78 8.99 3.83 -16.00
N ILE A 79 8.41 4.44 -14.96
CA ILE A 79 9.18 4.93 -13.81
C ILE A 79 9.96 3.76 -13.18
N ILE A 80 9.31 2.62 -12.97
CA ILE A 80 9.96 1.47 -12.35
C ILE A 80 10.97 0.84 -13.31
N GLU A 81 10.58 0.60 -14.56
CA GLU A 81 11.39 -0.17 -15.51
C GLU A 81 12.54 0.63 -16.11
N LYS A 82 12.25 1.85 -16.58
CA LYS A 82 13.20 2.66 -17.35
C LYS A 82 13.97 3.65 -16.50
N ILE A 83 13.48 4.00 -15.31
CA ILE A 83 14.17 4.94 -14.40
C ILE A 83 14.79 4.19 -13.23
N ASN A 84 13.98 3.54 -12.39
CA ASN A 84 14.46 2.93 -11.16
C ASN A 84 15.35 1.70 -11.43
N LYS A 85 14.81 0.65 -12.06
CA LYS A 85 15.55 -0.60 -12.30
C LYS A 85 16.77 -0.40 -13.21
N LEU A 86 16.68 0.48 -14.22
CA LEU A 86 17.78 0.76 -15.14
C LEU A 86 19.02 1.38 -14.46
N HIS A 87 18.81 2.07 -13.33
CA HIS A 87 19.83 2.84 -12.61
C HIS A 87 20.06 2.35 -11.18
N ASP A 88 19.73 1.09 -10.88
CA ASP A 88 19.88 0.48 -9.55
C ASP A 88 19.18 1.28 -8.43
N ASN A 89 18.01 1.87 -8.74
CA ASN A 89 17.25 2.77 -7.89
C ASN A 89 17.94 4.10 -7.51
N LEU A 90 19.09 4.39 -8.11
CA LEU A 90 19.79 5.65 -7.93
C LEU A 90 19.12 6.76 -8.75
N SER A 91 19.15 7.97 -8.21
CA SER A 91 18.77 9.18 -8.95
C SER A 91 19.72 10.32 -8.65
N VAL A 92 19.70 11.35 -9.51
CA VAL A 92 20.46 12.59 -9.30
C VAL A 92 19.46 13.70 -8.99
N LEU A 93 19.63 14.30 -7.82
CA LEU A 93 18.98 15.56 -7.47
C LEU A 93 19.88 16.72 -7.88
N VAL A 94 19.36 17.61 -8.71
CA VAL A 94 20.01 18.88 -9.06
C VAL A 94 19.22 20.01 -8.43
N THR A 95 19.85 20.81 -7.57
CA THR A 95 19.24 21.96 -6.91
C THR A 95 19.87 23.24 -7.44
N LEU A 96 19.06 24.05 -8.14
CA LEU A 96 19.44 25.41 -8.53
C LEU A 96 19.10 26.37 -7.39
N LYS A 97 20.12 27.00 -6.81
CA LYS A 97 19.95 27.99 -5.75
C LYS A 97 19.73 29.39 -6.35
N SER A 98 19.17 30.29 -5.54
CA SER A 98 18.90 31.67 -5.92
C SER A 98 20.17 32.49 -6.21
N ASP A 99 21.31 32.07 -5.67
CA ASP A 99 22.62 32.68 -5.91
C ASP A 99 23.29 32.16 -7.21
N GLY A 100 22.60 31.32 -7.99
CA GLY A 100 23.12 30.73 -9.22
C GLY A 100 23.95 29.47 -9.00
N ASN A 101 24.21 29.05 -7.75
CA ASN A 101 24.93 27.82 -7.47
C ASN A 101 24.08 26.59 -7.78
N ILE A 102 24.72 25.57 -8.37
CA ILE A 102 24.09 24.29 -8.68
C ILE A 102 24.66 23.23 -7.75
N GLU A 103 23.81 22.65 -6.90
CA GLU A 103 24.18 21.47 -6.13
C GLU A 103 23.70 20.20 -6.80
N LYS A 104 24.54 19.17 -6.80
CA LYS A 104 24.22 17.85 -7.37
C LYS A 104 24.39 16.82 -6.27
N THR A 105 23.37 16.01 -6.03
CA THR A 105 23.37 14.94 -5.03
C THR A 105 22.97 13.64 -5.67
N VAL A 106 23.74 12.58 -5.44
CA VAL A 106 23.33 11.22 -5.77
C VAL A 106 22.42 10.72 -4.64
N VAL A 107 21.17 10.44 -4.98
CA VAL A 107 20.16 9.90 -4.06
C VAL A 107 20.11 8.39 -4.23
N ALA A 108 20.31 7.68 -3.13
CA ALA A 108 20.35 6.22 -3.01
C ALA A 108 19.43 5.70 -1.87
N SER A 109 18.50 6.54 -1.40
CA SER A 109 17.54 6.20 -0.34
C SER A 109 16.39 5.34 -0.85
N ILE A 110 16.14 5.31 -2.16
CA ILE A 110 15.22 4.34 -2.79
C ILE A 110 16.02 3.06 -2.99
N VAL A 111 15.59 1.97 -2.36
CA VAL A 111 16.36 0.71 -2.37
C VAL A 111 15.65 -0.45 -3.06
N GLU A 112 14.34 -0.30 -3.29
CA GLU A 112 13.48 -1.28 -3.94
C GLU A 112 12.37 -0.55 -4.72
N SER A 113 11.97 -1.10 -5.86
CA SER A 113 10.99 -0.49 -6.76
C SER A 113 10.05 -1.56 -7.34
N LEU A 114 8.76 -1.43 -7.08
CA LEU A 114 7.73 -2.44 -7.36
C LEU A 114 6.66 -1.88 -8.30
N ILE A 115 6.14 -2.72 -9.18
CA ILE A 115 4.94 -2.43 -9.98
C ILE A 115 3.71 -2.90 -9.19
N VAL A 116 2.72 -2.04 -9.06
CA VAL A 116 1.44 -2.35 -8.40
C VAL A 116 0.49 -2.93 -9.42
N ASP A 117 0.69 -4.22 -9.72
CA ASP A 117 -0.14 -4.97 -10.66
C ASP A 117 -0.35 -6.38 -10.12
N ALA A 118 -1.61 -6.79 -9.96
CA ALA A 118 -1.95 -8.13 -9.48
C ALA A 118 -1.54 -9.23 -10.46
N GLN A 119 -1.36 -8.92 -11.75
CA GLN A 119 -0.86 -9.84 -12.77
C GLN A 119 0.68 -10.02 -12.68
N ASN A 120 1.38 -9.08 -12.04
CA ASN A 120 2.81 -9.22 -11.76
C ASN A 120 2.99 -9.97 -10.43
N GLU A 121 2.93 -11.30 -10.48
CA GLU A 121 2.92 -12.16 -9.28
C GLU A 121 4.07 -11.89 -8.31
N GLU A 122 5.29 -11.65 -8.83
CA GLU A 122 6.47 -11.37 -8.01
C GLU A 122 6.30 -10.08 -7.21
N ASN A 123 5.99 -8.96 -7.89
CA ASN A 123 5.81 -7.68 -7.21
C ASN A 123 4.57 -7.70 -6.31
N TRP A 124 3.50 -8.37 -6.73
CA TRP A 124 2.27 -8.48 -5.96
C TRP A 124 2.48 -9.26 -4.66
N TYR A 125 3.22 -10.37 -4.72
CA TYR A 125 3.63 -11.12 -3.54
C TYR A 125 4.50 -10.26 -2.62
N ARG A 126 5.49 -9.56 -3.18
CA ARG A 126 6.37 -8.69 -2.40
C ARG A 126 5.62 -7.52 -1.74
N LEU A 127 4.65 -6.92 -2.43
CA LEU A 127 3.78 -5.89 -1.85
C LEU A 127 3.02 -6.45 -0.64
N LYS A 128 2.41 -7.63 -0.77
CA LYS A 128 1.74 -8.29 0.37
C LYS A 128 2.69 -8.53 1.53
N GLU A 129 3.90 -9.03 1.28
CA GLU A 129 4.91 -9.22 2.32
C GLU A 129 5.24 -7.93 3.05
N VAL A 130 5.37 -6.80 2.34
CA VAL A 130 5.64 -5.50 2.94
C VAL A 130 4.47 -5.07 3.85
N PHE A 131 3.23 -5.21 3.39
CA PHE A 131 2.04 -4.77 4.15
C PHE A 131 1.71 -5.63 5.37
N VAL A 132 2.08 -6.91 5.38
CA VAL A 132 1.89 -7.78 6.54
C VAL A 132 3.08 -7.78 7.51
N ASN A 133 4.20 -7.14 7.14
CA ASN A 133 5.36 -7.10 8.00
C ASN A 133 5.14 -6.14 9.18
N PRO A 134 5.34 -6.60 10.44
CA PRO A 134 5.11 -5.77 11.62
C PRO A 134 6.04 -4.56 11.74
N SER A 135 7.15 -4.51 10.98
CA SER A 135 8.04 -3.35 10.95
C SER A 135 7.52 -2.20 10.09
N LEU A 136 6.52 -2.41 9.24
CA LEU A 136 6.01 -1.36 8.37
C LEU A 136 5.38 -0.25 9.22
N GLN A 137 5.93 0.96 9.12
CA GLN A 137 5.50 2.11 9.91
C GLN A 137 4.72 3.11 9.06
N MET A 138 5.03 3.22 7.76
CA MET A 138 4.46 4.26 6.92
C MET A 138 4.20 3.79 5.48
N ALA A 139 2.96 4.00 5.02
CA ALA A 139 2.61 4.05 3.60
C ALA A 139 2.28 5.50 3.24
N SER A 140 2.90 6.02 2.19
CA SER A 140 2.79 7.43 1.80
C SER A 140 2.55 7.57 0.30
N PHE A 141 2.02 8.71 -0.14
CA PHE A 141 1.46 8.85 -1.47
C PHE A 141 1.80 10.21 -2.09
N THR A 142 2.22 10.22 -3.35
CA THR A 142 2.18 11.41 -4.22
C THR A 142 1.45 11.09 -5.53
N ILE A 143 0.19 10.68 -5.40
CA ILE A 143 -0.66 10.17 -6.49
C ILE A 143 -1.55 11.23 -7.17
N THR A 144 -1.21 12.53 -7.00
CA THR A 144 -2.04 13.69 -7.39
C THR A 144 -3.39 13.75 -6.66
N GLU A 145 -4.10 14.86 -6.81
CA GLU A 145 -5.44 15.06 -6.27
C GLU A 145 -6.44 14.04 -6.86
N LYS A 146 -6.29 13.72 -8.16
CA LYS A 146 -7.16 12.77 -8.86
C LYS A 146 -7.01 11.34 -8.34
N GLY A 147 -5.83 10.99 -7.81
CA GLY A 147 -5.60 9.65 -7.25
C GLY A 147 -6.45 9.34 -6.01
N TYR A 148 -7.04 10.34 -5.38
CA TYR A 148 -7.95 10.17 -4.23
C TYR A 148 -9.43 10.16 -4.63
N SER A 149 -9.75 10.51 -5.87
CA SER A 149 -11.13 10.58 -6.34
C SER A 149 -11.65 9.19 -6.68
N LEU A 150 -12.70 8.76 -5.99
CA LEU A 150 -13.42 7.52 -6.30
C LEU A 150 -14.54 7.73 -7.32
N ASN A 151 -15.02 8.97 -7.46
CA ASN A 151 -16.20 9.33 -8.22
C ASN A 151 -15.86 10.38 -9.30
N ASP A 152 -16.62 10.33 -10.40
CA ASP A 152 -16.58 11.35 -11.45
C ASP A 152 -17.42 12.60 -11.08
N ALA A 153 -17.48 13.57 -11.99
CA ALA A 153 -18.22 14.81 -11.79
C ALA A 153 -19.74 14.63 -11.65
N LYS A 154 -20.29 13.46 -12.02
CA LYS A 154 -21.71 13.11 -11.85
C LYS A 154 -21.99 12.41 -10.52
N GLY A 155 -20.93 12.09 -9.76
CA GLY A 155 -21.04 11.34 -8.50
C GLY A 155 -21.00 9.82 -8.69
N GLU A 156 -20.74 9.34 -9.91
CA GLU A 156 -20.66 7.90 -10.20
C GLU A 156 -19.25 7.38 -9.95
N TYR A 157 -19.11 6.15 -9.45
CA TYR A 157 -17.79 5.54 -9.24
C TYR A 157 -17.05 5.33 -10.57
N PHE A 158 -15.75 5.57 -10.60
CA PHE A 158 -14.92 5.25 -11.77
C PHE A 158 -14.95 3.74 -12.06
N PRO A 159 -14.81 3.30 -13.33
CA PRO A 159 -14.84 1.89 -13.68
C PRO A 159 -13.86 1.01 -12.89
N ALA A 160 -12.62 1.48 -12.68
CA ALA A 160 -11.62 0.76 -11.89
C ALA A 160 -12.06 0.54 -10.44
N VAL A 161 -12.74 1.51 -9.82
CA VAL A 161 -13.28 1.39 -8.46
C VAL A 161 -14.43 0.37 -8.42
N VAL A 162 -15.27 0.35 -9.45
CA VAL A 162 -16.35 -0.64 -9.57
C VAL A 162 -15.79 -2.05 -9.75
N GLU A 163 -14.75 -2.20 -10.57
CA GLU A 163 -14.04 -3.46 -10.77
C GLU A 163 -13.42 -3.97 -9.47
N ASP A 164 -12.74 -3.10 -8.73
CA ASP A 164 -12.19 -3.41 -7.40
C ASP A 164 -13.28 -3.85 -6.41
N PHE A 165 -14.45 -3.22 -6.42
CA PHE A 165 -15.58 -3.65 -5.58
C PHE A 165 -16.10 -5.04 -5.97
N ASN A 166 -16.13 -5.35 -7.27
CA ASN A 166 -16.59 -6.66 -7.75
C ASN A 166 -15.56 -7.76 -7.46
N ASN A 167 -14.28 -7.40 -7.41
CA ASN A 167 -13.15 -8.30 -7.17
C ASN A 167 -12.59 -8.19 -5.74
N ALA A 168 -13.34 -7.58 -4.82
CA ALA A 168 -12.85 -7.29 -3.48
C ALA A 168 -12.36 -8.58 -2.79
N PRO A 169 -11.11 -8.60 -2.28
CA PRO A 169 -10.59 -9.78 -1.62
C PRO A 169 -11.43 -10.08 -0.38
N GLN A 170 -11.68 -11.37 -0.13
CA GLN A 170 -12.30 -11.77 1.13
C GLN A 170 -11.43 -11.29 2.30
N SER A 171 -12.08 -10.72 3.32
CA SER A 171 -11.40 -10.27 4.53
C SER A 171 -10.55 -11.42 5.09
N PRO A 172 -9.26 -11.19 5.43
CA PRO A 172 -8.40 -12.22 5.99
C PRO A 172 -8.88 -12.55 7.42
N ASP A 173 -9.87 -13.42 7.52
CA ASP A 173 -10.45 -13.90 8.77
C ASP A 173 -9.89 -15.30 9.09
N PRO A 174 -9.36 -15.56 10.30
CA PRO A 174 -8.95 -16.90 10.71
C PRO A 174 -10.04 -17.97 10.52
N LEU A 175 -11.31 -17.58 10.59
CA LEU A 175 -12.49 -18.43 10.42
C LEU A 175 -13.10 -18.35 9.02
N LEU A 176 -12.44 -17.70 8.05
CA LEU A 176 -12.98 -17.50 6.70
C LEU A 176 -13.45 -18.81 6.06
N ARG A 177 -12.67 -19.89 6.17
CA ARG A 177 -13.01 -21.21 5.61
C ARG A 177 -14.24 -21.84 6.26
N GLU A 178 -14.51 -21.52 7.52
CA GLU A 178 -15.65 -22.01 8.27
C GLU A 178 -16.90 -21.16 8.02
N VAL A 179 -16.75 -19.83 7.95
CA VAL A 179 -17.88 -18.89 7.85
C VAL A 179 -18.41 -18.77 6.42
N VAL A 180 -17.54 -18.77 5.41
CA VAL A 180 -17.93 -18.56 3.99
C VAL A 180 -19.01 -19.53 3.49
N PRO A 181 -18.95 -20.86 3.77
CA PRO A 181 -19.98 -21.80 3.34
C PRO A 181 -21.40 -21.46 3.80
N TYR A 182 -21.56 -20.78 4.95
CA TYR A 182 -22.87 -20.41 5.47
C TYR A 182 -23.51 -19.24 4.70
N VAL A 183 -22.70 -18.34 4.16
CA VAL A 183 -23.17 -17.10 3.51
C VAL A 183 -23.02 -17.09 1.99
N THR A 184 -22.36 -18.09 1.40
CA THR A 184 -22.10 -18.13 -0.06
C THR A 184 -23.35 -18.16 -0.93
N THR A 185 -24.51 -18.54 -0.39
CA THR A 185 -25.78 -18.56 -1.12
C THR A 185 -26.57 -17.27 -0.98
N ILE A 186 -26.07 -16.30 -0.21
CA ILE A 186 -26.72 -15.00 0.03
C ILE A 186 -26.20 -14.02 -1.00
N ALA A 187 -27.11 -13.46 -1.80
CA ALA A 187 -26.82 -12.42 -2.77
C ALA A 187 -27.15 -11.03 -2.21
N LEU A 188 -26.49 -10.01 -2.75
CA LEU A 188 -26.85 -8.63 -2.49
C LEU A 188 -28.25 -8.34 -3.05
N GLY A 189 -29.14 -7.80 -2.21
CA GLY A 189 -30.55 -7.61 -2.52
C GLY A 189 -31.48 -8.65 -1.90
N ASP A 190 -30.95 -9.73 -1.33
CA ASP A 190 -31.76 -10.74 -0.67
C ASP A 190 -32.52 -10.14 0.53
N LYS A 191 -33.75 -10.63 0.73
CA LYS A 191 -34.65 -10.18 1.80
C LYS A 191 -34.75 -11.17 2.96
N GLY A 192 -33.98 -12.25 2.91
CA GLY A 192 -34.04 -13.33 3.87
C GLY A 192 -35.27 -14.24 3.69
N PRO A 193 -35.65 -14.99 4.75
CA PRO A 193 -35.03 -15.01 6.07
C PRO A 193 -33.60 -15.57 6.03
N PHE A 194 -32.72 -15.02 6.87
CA PHE A 194 -31.32 -15.47 6.95
C PHE A 194 -31.05 -16.38 8.16
N HIS A 195 -32.05 -16.62 9.00
CA HIS A 195 -31.92 -17.35 10.26
C HIS A 195 -31.18 -18.68 10.12
N ASP A 196 -31.63 -19.56 9.22
CA ASP A 196 -31.02 -20.89 9.07
C ASP A 196 -29.56 -20.85 8.62
N LYS A 197 -29.18 -19.80 7.87
CA LYS A 197 -27.81 -19.58 7.39
C LYS A 197 -26.93 -18.98 8.47
N LEU A 198 -27.46 -18.04 9.24
CA LEU A 198 -26.69 -17.30 10.26
C LEU A 198 -26.65 -18.01 11.60
N LYS A 199 -27.65 -18.80 11.96
CA LYS A 199 -27.75 -19.50 13.25
C LYS A 199 -26.52 -20.32 13.61
N PRO A 200 -25.91 -21.12 12.70
CA PRO A 200 -24.69 -21.86 13.03
C PRO A 200 -23.53 -20.95 13.45
N ILE A 201 -23.46 -19.73 12.92
CA ILE A 201 -22.45 -18.73 13.27
C ILE A 201 -22.85 -18.04 14.58
N LEU A 202 -24.05 -17.45 14.63
CA LEU A 202 -24.51 -16.63 15.75
C LEU A 202 -24.74 -17.41 17.05
N SER A 203 -24.92 -18.73 16.99
CA SER A 203 -24.99 -19.58 18.19
C SER A 203 -23.63 -20.15 18.63
N ASN A 204 -22.56 -19.91 17.87
CA ASN A 204 -21.24 -20.47 18.16
C ASN A 204 -20.56 -19.70 19.32
N ALA A 205 -20.65 -20.27 20.52
CA ALA A 205 -20.02 -19.72 21.72
C ALA A 205 -18.49 -19.71 21.67
N THR A 206 -17.84 -20.46 20.78
CA THR A 206 -16.39 -20.36 20.56
C THR A 206 -16.02 -19.03 19.89
N ILE A 207 -16.89 -18.51 19.03
CA ILE A 207 -16.68 -17.25 18.31
C ILE A 207 -17.03 -16.06 19.22
N PHE A 208 -18.19 -16.12 19.88
CA PHE A 208 -18.75 -14.96 20.60
C PHE A 208 -18.65 -15.06 22.12
N GLY A 209 -18.11 -16.15 22.67
CA GLY A 209 -18.12 -16.45 24.11
C GLY A 209 -19.49 -16.92 24.64
N VAL A 210 -20.58 -16.65 23.89
CA VAL A 210 -21.96 -17.02 24.24
C VAL A 210 -22.75 -17.38 22.97
N ASN A 211 -23.85 -18.09 23.12
CA ASN A 211 -24.86 -18.18 22.07
C ASN A 211 -25.65 -16.86 22.01
N LEU A 212 -25.64 -16.17 20.86
CA LEU A 212 -26.25 -14.84 20.74
C LEU A 212 -27.78 -14.85 20.84
N TYR A 213 -28.45 -15.98 20.57
CA TYR A 213 -29.90 -16.10 20.76
C TYR A 213 -30.24 -16.22 22.24
N ASP A 214 -29.46 -16.98 23.00
CA ASP A 214 -29.63 -17.09 24.46
C ASP A 214 -29.34 -15.75 25.15
N ALA A 215 -28.41 -14.96 24.58
CA ALA A 215 -28.13 -13.59 25.02
C ALA A 215 -29.19 -12.56 24.57
N GLY A 216 -30.23 -12.97 23.82
CA GLY A 216 -31.32 -12.10 23.38
C GLY A 216 -30.96 -11.10 22.28
N ILE A 217 -29.84 -11.29 21.58
CA ILE A 217 -29.37 -10.37 20.53
C ILE A 217 -29.28 -11.00 19.14
N GLY A 218 -29.47 -12.32 19.01
CA GLY A 218 -29.38 -13.04 17.73
C GLY A 218 -30.30 -12.46 16.65
N GLU A 219 -31.60 -12.32 16.93
CA GLU A 219 -32.57 -11.75 15.97
C GLU A 219 -32.25 -10.29 15.60
N LYS A 220 -31.71 -9.52 16.54
CA LYS A 220 -31.29 -8.13 16.28
C LYS A 220 -30.12 -8.09 15.30
N VAL A 221 -29.15 -9.00 15.44
CA VAL A 221 -28.02 -9.12 14.51
C VAL A 221 -28.49 -9.58 13.12
N GLU A 222 -29.46 -10.49 13.03
CA GLU A 222 -30.07 -10.87 11.75
C GLU A 222 -30.79 -9.70 11.07
N GLY A 223 -31.46 -8.85 11.86
CA GLY A 223 -32.04 -7.60 11.38
C GLY A 223 -30.99 -6.68 10.76
N TYR A 224 -29.86 -6.49 11.46
CA TYR A 224 -28.73 -5.73 10.90
C TYR A 224 -28.17 -6.37 9.64
N PHE A 225 -27.97 -7.68 9.63
CA PHE A 225 -27.49 -8.39 8.45
C PHE A 225 -28.41 -8.17 7.25
N THR A 226 -29.73 -8.18 7.46
CA THR A 226 -30.72 -7.89 6.41
C THR A 226 -30.56 -6.49 5.84
N GLU A 227 -30.32 -5.48 6.68
CA GLU A 227 -30.03 -4.12 6.22
C GLU A 227 -28.72 -4.07 5.43
N LEU A 228 -27.67 -4.72 5.93
CA LEU A 228 -26.33 -4.73 5.31
C LEU A 228 -26.32 -5.35 3.91
N VAL A 229 -27.11 -6.41 3.67
CA VAL A 229 -27.16 -7.10 2.36
C VAL A 229 -28.20 -6.52 1.40
N SER A 230 -29.00 -5.54 1.81
CA SER A 230 -30.19 -5.10 1.06
C SER A 230 -29.92 -4.47 -0.32
N LYS A 231 -28.76 -3.82 -0.52
CA LYS A 231 -28.35 -3.20 -1.80
C LYS A 231 -26.89 -2.74 -1.76
N LYS A 232 -26.35 -2.37 -2.92
CA LYS A 232 -25.04 -1.69 -2.99
C LYS A 232 -25.07 -0.40 -2.16
N GLY A 233 -24.07 -0.23 -1.30
CA GLY A 233 -23.97 0.91 -0.37
C GLY A 233 -24.70 0.74 0.95
N ALA A 234 -25.51 -0.31 1.13
CA ALA A 234 -26.32 -0.50 2.35
C ALA A 234 -25.49 -0.70 3.61
N VAL A 235 -24.28 -1.26 3.51
CA VAL A 235 -23.34 -1.37 4.64
C VAL A 235 -23.09 0.01 5.26
N ARG A 236 -22.76 1.01 4.44
CA ARG A 236 -22.50 2.38 4.92
C ARG A 236 -23.75 3.04 5.48
N GLU A 237 -24.89 2.86 4.83
CA GLU A 237 -26.18 3.42 5.29
C GLU A 237 -26.56 2.85 6.67
N THR A 238 -26.43 1.53 6.85
CA THR A 238 -26.71 0.84 8.11
C THR A 238 -25.78 1.32 9.23
N LEU A 239 -24.47 1.42 8.96
CA LEU A 239 -23.51 1.94 9.94
C LEU A 239 -23.82 3.38 10.34
N LYS A 240 -24.17 4.25 9.38
CA LYS A 240 -24.60 5.62 9.69
C LYS A 240 -25.86 5.68 10.54
N LYS A 241 -26.80 4.75 10.36
CA LYS A 241 -28.05 4.72 11.10
C LYS A 241 -27.87 4.32 12.57
N TYR A 242 -26.89 3.45 12.87
CA TYR A 242 -26.74 2.85 14.20
C TYR A 242 -25.50 3.31 14.98
N VAL A 243 -24.49 3.88 14.32
CA VAL A 243 -23.19 4.25 14.93
C VAL A 243 -22.93 5.76 14.90
N HIS A 244 -23.69 6.51 14.12
CA HIS A 244 -23.60 7.97 13.98
C HIS A 244 -24.96 8.63 14.23
#